data_AF-A0A432L8K5-F1
#
_entry.id   AF-A0A432L8K5-F1
#
_cell.length_a   1.000
_cell.length_b   1.000
_cell.length_c   1.000
_cell.angle_alpha   90.00
_cell.angle_beta   90.00
_cell.angle_gamma   90.00
#
_symmetry.space_group_name_H-M   'P 1'
#
loop_
_entity.id
_entity.type
_entity.pdbx_description
1 polymer ?
#
loop_
_entity_poly.entity_id
_entity_poly.type
_entity_poly.pdbx_seq_one_letter_code
_entity_poly.pdbx_strand_id
1 'polypeptide(L)'
;MNLFQLKSKPHGTERLPLFLEEKFIAIGWPGIGDLTNVDADEIERRLASTYEKYKGQTMAYHKGMVNAFVNTMQSSDIVMITEGDYVHIGQVGEYFYDPAYDNDEGMCHRRPVEWLATVERSYLNEQVREHLKNRATITKFKYPFQMAEIEPYLLGNKSNPSPTVPKGEIYEKAWDILVKALDSEEEHIRVLAASAIWKS
;
A
#
# COMPACT_ATOMS: atom_id res chain seq x y z
N MET A 1 5.95 -17.39 4.29
CA MET A 1 5.91 -15.93 4.16
C MET A 1 6.61 -15.55 2.86
N ASN A 2 5.94 -14.73 2.06
CA ASN A 2 6.40 -14.19 0.80
C ASN A 2 6.39 -12.67 0.84
N LEU A 3 7.12 -12.04 -0.07
CA LEU A 3 7.09 -10.60 -0.28
C LEU A 3 6.47 -10.30 -1.64
N PHE A 4 5.59 -9.31 -1.69
CA PHE A 4 4.95 -8.85 -2.90
C PHE A 4 5.15 -7.35 -3.09
N GLN A 5 5.24 -6.92 -4.34
CA GLN A 5 4.97 -5.55 -4.72
C GLN A 5 3.53 -5.47 -5.21
N LEU A 6 2.80 -4.41 -4.86
CA LEU A 6 1.50 -4.06 -5.42
C LEU A 6 1.50 -2.61 -5.93
N LYS A 7 0.77 -2.36 -7.02
CA LYS A 7 0.49 -1.02 -7.54
C LYS A 7 -0.87 -0.56 -7.04
N SER A 8 -0.92 0.67 -6.56
CA SER A 8 -2.11 1.30 -6.00
C SER A 8 -3.06 1.89 -7.03
N LYS A 9 -2.99 1.43 -8.29
CA LYS A 9 -3.85 1.91 -9.38
C LYS A 9 -4.83 0.85 -9.89
N PRO A 10 -5.71 0.27 -9.06
CA PRO A 10 -6.75 -0.61 -9.56
C PRO A 10 -7.59 0.16 -10.59
N HIS A 11 -7.81 -0.47 -11.74
CA HIS A 11 -8.53 0.13 -12.88
C HIS A 11 -8.03 1.53 -13.31
N GLY A 12 -6.74 1.83 -13.10
CA GLY A 12 -6.08 3.06 -13.56
C GLY A 12 -6.22 4.28 -12.63
N THR A 13 -6.99 4.19 -11.55
CA THR A 13 -7.17 5.30 -10.59
C THR A 13 -6.25 5.13 -9.39
N GLU A 14 -5.51 6.17 -8.99
CA GLU A 14 -4.67 6.14 -7.79
C GLU A 14 -5.51 6.02 -6.51
N ARG A 15 -5.25 4.97 -5.72
CA ARG A 15 -6.00 4.61 -4.51
C ARG A 15 -5.11 4.46 -3.28
N LEU A 16 -3.81 4.76 -3.36
CA LEU A 16 -2.91 4.62 -2.21
C LEU A 16 -3.43 5.33 -0.94
N PRO A 17 -3.92 6.59 -0.99
CA PRO A 17 -4.45 7.23 0.22
C PRO A 17 -5.56 6.43 0.89
N LEU A 18 -6.49 5.88 0.09
CA LEU A 18 -7.57 5.03 0.58
C LEU A 18 -7.04 3.73 1.20
N PHE A 19 -6.05 3.10 0.57
CA PHE A 19 -5.46 1.85 1.08
C PHE A 19 -4.77 2.05 2.45
N LEU A 20 -4.13 3.20 2.64
CA LEU A 20 -3.48 3.55 3.90
C LEU A 20 -4.51 3.87 5.00
N GLU A 21 -5.53 4.66 4.67
CA GLU A 21 -6.58 5.09 5.61
C GLU A 21 -7.49 3.94 6.05
N GLU A 22 -8.02 3.19 5.08
CA GLU A 22 -9.00 2.12 5.30
C GLU A 22 -8.35 0.74 5.51
N LYS A 23 -7.01 0.68 5.50
CA LYS A 23 -6.22 -0.52 5.85
C LYS A 23 -6.57 -1.75 5.02
N PHE A 24 -6.67 -1.57 3.70
CA PHE A 24 -6.81 -2.67 2.76
C PHE A 24 -6.05 -2.38 1.46
N ILE A 25 -5.80 -3.43 0.69
CA ILE A 25 -5.33 -3.34 -0.69
C ILE A 25 -6.37 -3.99 -1.59
N ALA A 26 -6.47 -3.49 -2.82
CA ALA A 26 -7.34 -4.06 -3.83
C ALA A 26 -6.62 -4.19 -5.17
N ILE A 27 -7.09 -5.14 -5.97
CA ILE A 27 -6.78 -5.23 -7.39
C ILE A 27 -8.02 -4.95 -8.23
N GLY A 28 -7.80 -4.66 -9.51
CA GLY A 28 -8.87 -4.48 -10.50
C GLY A 28 -9.59 -5.77 -10.87
N TRP A 29 -10.06 -5.80 -12.11
CA TRP A 29 -10.84 -6.89 -12.73
C TRP A 29 -12.28 -7.05 -12.22
N PRO A 30 -13.09 -5.98 -12.20
CA PRO A 30 -14.52 -6.14 -11.93
C PRO A 30 -15.20 -7.06 -12.97
N GLY A 31 -16.31 -7.69 -12.60
CA GLY A 31 -17.16 -8.53 -13.44
C GLY A 31 -16.72 -9.99 -13.55
N ILE A 32 -15.73 -10.44 -12.76
CA ILE A 32 -15.34 -11.87 -12.69
C ILE A 32 -15.84 -12.58 -11.43
N GLY A 33 -16.61 -11.86 -10.60
CA GLY A 33 -17.27 -12.39 -9.40
C GLY A 33 -16.30 -12.82 -8.31
N ASP A 34 -16.85 -13.40 -7.23
CA ASP A 34 -16.03 -13.88 -6.11
C ASP A 34 -15.11 -15.03 -6.54
N LEU A 35 -13.82 -14.88 -6.24
CA LEU A 35 -12.75 -15.84 -6.53
C LEU A 35 -12.34 -16.69 -5.33
N THR A 36 -13.10 -16.66 -4.23
CA THR A 36 -12.88 -17.55 -3.07
C THR A 36 -12.92 -19.01 -3.50
N ASN A 37 -11.85 -19.76 -3.24
CA ASN A 37 -11.68 -21.17 -3.65
C ASN A 37 -11.73 -21.42 -5.17
N VAL A 38 -11.47 -20.39 -5.98
CA VAL A 38 -11.46 -20.49 -7.44
C VAL A 38 -10.03 -20.73 -7.92
N ASP A 39 -9.83 -21.79 -8.71
CA ASP A 39 -8.51 -22.13 -9.26
C ASP A 39 -8.11 -21.24 -10.44
N ALA A 40 -6.85 -21.39 -10.88
CA ALA A 40 -6.28 -20.57 -11.95
C ALA A 40 -6.97 -20.77 -13.30
N ASP A 41 -7.47 -21.97 -13.58
CA ASP A 41 -8.11 -22.29 -14.86
C ASP A 41 -9.51 -21.66 -14.92
N GLU A 42 -10.24 -21.68 -13.81
CA GLU A 42 -11.51 -20.99 -13.69
C GLU A 42 -11.34 -19.46 -13.71
N ILE A 43 -10.30 -18.91 -13.07
CA ILE A 43 -9.93 -17.50 -13.21
C ILE A 43 -9.73 -17.15 -14.69
N GLU A 44 -9.03 -17.99 -15.45
CA GLU A 44 -8.82 -17.77 -16.89
C GLU A 44 -10.14 -17.75 -17.66
N ARG A 45 -11.05 -18.70 -17.38
CA ARG A 45 -12.36 -18.76 -18.03
C ARG A 45 -13.18 -17.49 -17.78
N ARG A 46 -13.22 -17.01 -16.54
CA ARG A 46 -13.97 -15.80 -16.18
C ARG A 46 -13.35 -14.53 -16.76
N LEU A 47 -12.02 -14.44 -16.77
CA LEU A 47 -11.33 -13.36 -17.46
C LEU A 47 -11.64 -13.37 -18.96
N ALA A 48 -11.67 -14.55 -19.60
CA ALA A 48 -11.97 -14.67 -21.02
C ALA A 48 -13.41 -14.25 -21.35
N SER A 49 -14.38 -14.56 -20.48
CA SER A 49 -15.77 -14.19 -20.69
C SER A 49 -16.04 -12.70 -20.48
N THR A 50 -15.34 -12.06 -19.55
CA THR A 50 -15.57 -10.66 -19.18
C THR A 50 -14.71 -9.69 -20.00
N TYR A 51 -13.49 -10.08 -20.38
CA TYR A 51 -12.52 -9.23 -21.08
C TYR A 51 -12.16 -9.79 -22.45
N GLU A 52 -12.99 -9.53 -23.46
CA GLU A 52 -12.83 -10.05 -24.84
C GLU A 52 -11.44 -9.76 -25.48
N LYS A 53 -10.77 -8.71 -25.01
CA LYS A 53 -9.42 -8.30 -25.48
C LYS A 53 -8.30 -9.18 -24.94
N TYR A 54 -8.54 -9.96 -23.88
CA TYR A 54 -7.50 -10.78 -23.26
C TYR A 54 -7.35 -12.09 -24.03
N LYS A 55 -6.21 -12.25 -24.71
CA LYS A 55 -5.87 -13.44 -25.51
C LYS A 55 -4.39 -13.74 -25.41
N GLY A 56 -4.01 -15.02 -25.57
CA GLY A 56 -2.61 -15.46 -25.60
C GLY A 56 -1.80 -14.95 -24.40
N GLN A 57 -0.68 -14.27 -24.68
CA GLN A 57 0.20 -13.73 -23.64
C GLN A 57 -0.48 -12.71 -22.72
N THR A 58 -1.39 -11.89 -23.25
CA THR A 58 -2.16 -10.92 -22.46
C THR A 58 -3.06 -11.64 -21.45
N MET A 59 -3.72 -12.73 -21.87
CA MET A 59 -4.51 -13.55 -20.95
C MET A 59 -3.64 -14.16 -19.86
N ALA A 60 -2.52 -14.79 -20.24
CA ALA A 60 -1.59 -15.40 -19.28
C ALA A 60 -1.05 -14.38 -18.26
N TYR A 61 -0.78 -13.16 -18.70
CA TYR A 61 -0.32 -12.06 -17.85
C TYR A 61 -1.40 -11.62 -16.84
N HIS A 62 -2.62 -11.38 -17.29
CA HIS A 62 -3.73 -10.99 -16.40
C HIS A 62 -4.12 -12.10 -15.44
N LYS A 63 -4.23 -13.34 -15.93
CA LYS A 63 -4.42 -14.53 -15.10
C LYS A 63 -3.36 -14.62 -14.02
N GLY A 64 -2.09 -14.43 -14.37
CA GLY A 64 -0.98 -14.49 -13.44
C GLY A 64 -1.12 -13.48 -12.29
N MET A 65 -1.52 -12.24 -12.59
CA MET A 65 -1.73 -11.21 -11.57
C MET A 65 -2.93 -11.52 -10.66
N VAL A 66 -4.08 -11.88 -11.23
CA VAL A 66 -5.29 -12.21 -10.46
C VAL A 66 -5.03 -13.43 -9.58
N ASN A 67 -4.46 -14.50 -10.15
CA ASN A 67 -4.10 -15.70 -9.40
C ASN A 67 -3.03 -15.43 -8.33
N ALA A 68 -2.08 -14.54 -8.59
CA ALA A 68 -1.09 -14.16 -7.58
C ALA A 68 -1.73 -13.49 -6.36
N PHE A 69 -2.72 -12.61 -6.58
CA PHE A 69 -3.42 -11.93 -5.50
C PHE A 69 -4.38 -12.85 -4.74
N VAL A 70 -5.12 -13.71 -5.44
CA VAL A 70 -6.16 -14.55 -4.82
C VAL A 70 -5.57 -15.81 -4.21
N ASN A 71 -4.76 -16.55 -4.97
CA ASN A 71 -4.33 -17.90 -4.60
C ASN A 71 -2.88 -17.98 -4.11
N THR A 72 -1.97 -17.19 -4.67
CA THR A 72 -0.54 -17.28 -4.28
C THR A 72 -0.23 -16.51 -3.00
N MET A 73 -0.78 -15.30 -2.86
CA MET A 73 -0.65 -14.49 -1.65
C MET A 73 -1.44 -15.12 -0.52
N GLN A 74 -0.82 -15.27 0.63
CA GLN A 74 -1.42 -15.88 1.82
C GLN A 74 -1.48 -14.85 2.95
N SER A 75 -2.34 -15.09 3.95
CA SER A 75 -2.29 -14.31 5.18
C SER A 75 -0.89 -14.32 5.78
N SER A 76 -0.49 -13.19 6.36
CA SER A 76 0.84 -12.93 6.89
C SER A 76 1.97 -12.80 5.85
N ASP A 77 1.66 -12.81 4.56
CA ASP A 77 2.62 -12.34 3.55
C ASP A 77 2.77 -10.81 3.63
N ILE A 78 3.88 -10.30 3.10
CA ILE A 78 4.22 -8.88 3.12
C ILE A 78 3.93 -8.25 1.77
N VAL A 79 3.32 -7.08 1.77
CA VAL A 79 3.09 -6.24 0.59
C VAL A 79 3.90 -4.94 0.69
N MET A 80 4.42 -4.50 -0.45
CA MET A 80 5.08 -3.22 -0.64
C MET A 80 4.36 -2.38 -1.69
N ILE A 81 4.07 -1.12 -1.37
CA ILE A 81 3.57 -0.13 -2.32
C ILE A 81 4.50 1.09 -2.32
N THR A 82 4.85 1.56 -3.51
CA THR A 82 5.76 2.70 -3.68
C THR A 82 5.00 4.01 -3.82
N GLU A 83 5.43 5.04 -3.09
CA GLU A 83 4.96 6.42 -3.18
C GLU A 83 6.16 7.36 -3.37
N GLY A 84 6.44 7.78 -4.61
CA GLY A 84 7.65 8.54 -4.90
C GLY A 84 8.92 7.78 -4.51
N ASP A 85 9.67 8.33 -3.57
CA ASP A 85 10.88 7.71 -3.01
C ASP A 85 10.63 6.89 -1.74
N TYR A 86 9.38 6.78 -1.28
CA TYR A 86 9.00 5.99 -0.11
C TYR A 86 8.36 4.66 -0.50
N VAL A 87 8.43 3.71 0.42
CA VAL A 87 7.81 2.39 0.30
C VAL A 87 7.03 2.09 1.58
N HIS A 88 5.73 1.86 1.44
CA HIS A 88 4.87 1.37 2.50
C HIS A 88 4.95 -0.15 2.56
N ILE A 89 5.26 -0.68 3.73
CA ILE A 89 5.39 -2.11 4.01
C ILE A 89 4.23 -2.50 4.91
N GLY A 90 3.45 -3.50 4.50
CA GLY A 90 2.32 -3.99 5.28
C GLY A 90 2.22 -5.52 5.27
N GLN A 91 1.56 -6.06 6.27
CA GLN A 91 1.21 -7.47 6.37
C GLN A 91 -0.23 -7.67 5.90
N VAL A 92 -0.44 -8.58 4.95
CA VAL A 92 -1.76 -8.82 4.36
C VAL A 92 -2.54 -9.90 5.13
N GLY A 93 -3.86 -9.77 5.17
CA GLY A 93 -4.77 -10.82 5.61
C GLY A 93 -5.38 -11.62 4.47
N GLU A 94 -6.46 -12.34 4.79
CA GLU A 94 -7.19 -13.20 3.87
C GLU A 94 -7.83 -12.41 2.73
N TYR A 95 -7.94 -13.06 1.57
CA TYR A 95 -8.71 -12.53 0.46
C TYR A 95 -10.18 -12.47 0.81
N PHE A 96 -10.84 -11.39 0.41
CA PHE A 96 -12.29 -11.31 0.40
C PHE A 96 -12.79 -10.55 -0.82
N TYR A 97 -14.04 -10.82 -1.17
CA TYR A 97 -14.75 -10.16 -2.25
C TYR A 97 -15.80 -9.20 -1.71
N ASP A 98 -15.78 -7.97 -2.21
CA ASP A 98 -16.75 -6.94 -1.88
C ASP A 98 -17.62 -6.63 -3.12
N PRO A 99 -18.83 -7.20 -3.22
CA PRO A 99 -19.70 -7.02 -4.38
C PRO A 99 -20.15 -5.58 -4.57
N ALA A 100 -20.12 -4.73 -3.53
CA ALA A 100 -20.49 -3.32 -3.67
C ALA A 100 -19.50 -2.53 -4.56
N TYR A 101 -18.27 -3.05 -4.71
CA TYR A 101 -17.21 -2.46 -5.52
C TYR A 101 -16.90 -3.26 -6.79
N ASP A 102 -17.82 -4.17 -7.16
CA ASP A 102 -17.77 -4.87 -8.44
C ASP A 102 -18.39 -3.99 -9.53
N ASN A 103 -17.74 -2.87 -9.78
CA ASN A 103 -18.19 -1.79 -10.65
C ASN A 103 -16.96 -1.13 -11.32
N ASP A 104 -17.17 0.01 -11.97
CA ASP A 104 -16.11 0.71 -12.71
C ASP A 104 -14.98 1.25 -11.81
N GLU A 105 -15.16 1.30 -10.48
CA GLU A 105 -14.06 1.59 -9.56
C GLU A 105 -13.07 0.42 -9.45
N GLY A 106 -13.53 -0.81 -9.73
CA GLY A 106 -12.72 -2.02 -9.80
C GLY A 106 -11.97 -2.32 -8.50
N MET A 107 -12.65 -2.24 -7.35
CA MET A 107 -12.05 -2.50 -6.03
C MET A 107 -12.69 -3.70 -5.31
N CYS A 108 -13.38 -4.58 -6.03
CA CYS A 108 -14.10 -5.73 -5.47
C CYS A 108 -13.19 -6.81 -4.86
N HIS A 109 -11.97 -6.99 -5.38
CA HIS A 109 -11.03 -7.99 -4.88
C HIS A 109 -10.08 -7.37 -3.86
N ARG A 110 -10.23 -7.73 -2.59
CA ARG A 110 -9.58 -7.05 -1.47
C ARG A 110 -8.81 -8.00 -0.55
N ARG A 111 -7.84 -7.43 0.15
CA ARG A 111 -7.19 -8.02 1.32
C ARG A 111 -7.00 -6.91 2.38
N PRO A 112 -7.34 -7.15 3.66
CA PRO A 112 -6.99 -6.21 4.71
C PRO A 112 -5.46 -6.17 4.88
N VAL A 113 -4.93 -5.03 5.33
CA VAL A 113 -3.50 -4.82 5.52
C VAL A 113 -3.23 -4.12 6.83
N GLU A 114 -2.32 -4.69 7.62
CA GLU A 114 -1.68 -3.99 8.72
C GLU A 114 -0.41 -3.31 8.22
N TRP A 115 -0.43 -1.98 8.10
CA TRP A 115 0.75 -1.20 7.70
C TRP A 115 1.77 -1.16 8.83
N LEU A 116 2.98 -1.67 8.57
CA LEU A 116 4.03 -1.87 9.57
C LEU A 116 5.06 -0.73 9.57
N ALA A 117 5.43 -0.24 8.38
CA ALA A 117 6.45 0.78 8.22
C ALA A 117 6.31 1.54 6.91
N THR A 118 6.81 2.77 6.90
CA THR A 118 7.12 3.52 5.68
C THR A 118 8.61 3.82 5.72
N VAL A 119 9.33 3.42 4.67
CA VAL A 119 10.79 3.57 4.59
C VAL A 119 11.19 4.27 3.30
N GLU A 120 12.33 4.95 3.32
CA GLU A 120 12.93 5.45 2.10
C GLU A 120 13.42 4.27 1.24
N ARG A 121 13.12 4.29 -0.06
CA ARG A 121 13.49 3.23 -1.00
C ARG A 121 15.00 3.00 -1.05
N SER A 122 15.81 4.01 -0.77
CA SER A 122 17.28 3.92 -0.73
C SER A 122 17.79 3.00 0.38
N TYR A 123 17.03 2.82 1.47
CA TYR A 123 17.38 1.94 2.60
C TYR A 123 17.04 0.47 2.38
N LEU A 124 16.26 0.15 1.35
CA LEU A 124 16.00 -1.23 0.95
C LEU A 124 17.19 -1.76 0.15
N ASN A 125 17.49 -3.05 0.26
CA ASN A 125 18.62 -3.63 -0.47
C ASN A 125 18.41 -3.63 -1.99
N GLU A 126 19.47 -3.92 -2.74
CA GLU A 126 19.45 -3.84 -4.20
C GLU A 126 18.39 -4.76 -4.84
N GLN A 127 18.22 -5.97 -4.30
CA GLN A 127 17.28 -6.94 -4.85
C GLN A 127 15.84 -6.45 -4.71
N VAL A 128 15.47 -5.89 -3.56
CA VAL A 128 14.14 -5.32 -3.31
C VAL A 128 13.94 -4.09 -4.19
N ARG A 129 14.92 -3.19 -4.29
CA ARG A 129 14.83 -2.00 -5.16
C ARG A 129 14.63 -2.37 -6.63
N GLU A 130 15.31 -3.42 -7.11
CA GLU A 130 15.12 -3.93 -8.48
C GLU A 130 13.73 -4.53 -8.66
N HIS A 131 13.27 -5.33 -7.70
CA HIS A 131 11.90 -5.87 -7.69
C HIS A 131 10.85 -4.77 -7.79
N LEU A 132 11.02 -3.68 -7.04
CA LEU A 132 10.10 -2.54 -7.01
C LEU A 132 9.99 -1.76 -8.35
N LYS A 133 10.87 -2.01 -9.33
CA LYS A 133 10.77 -1.41 -10.67
C LYS A 133 9.71 -2.09 -11.54
N ASN A 134 9.18 -3.23 -11.12
CA ASN A 134 8.18 -3.94 -11.90
C ASN A 134 6.94 -3.08 -12.15
N ARG A 135 6.31 -3.21 -13.33
CA ARG A 135 5.14 -2.44 -13.75
C ARG A 135 3.82 -3.20 -13.61
N ALA A 136 3.87 -4.51 -13.36
CA ALA A 136 2.67 -5.31 -13.14
C ALA A 136 1.94 -4.87 -11.88
N THR A 137 0.63 -5.08 -11.84
CA THR A 137 -0.23 -4.71 -10.70
C THR A 137 0.24 -5.40 -9.42
N ILE A 138 0.69 -6.64 -9.52
CA ILE A 138 1.23 -7.41 -8.41
C ILE A 138 2.38 -8.29 -8.90
N THR A 139 3.47 -8.33 -8.15
CA THR A 139 4.58 -9.27 -8.39
C THR A 139 5.10 -9.85 -7.10
N LYS A 140 5.35 -11.16 -7.11
CA LYS A 140 6.03 -11.85 -6.02
C LYS A 140 7.54 -11.66 -6.14
N PHE A 141 8.18 -11.33 -5.03
CA PHE A 141 9.63 -11.29 -4.93
C PHE A 141 10.22 -12.67 -5.25
N LYS A 142 11.15 -12.72 -6.21
CA LYS A 142 11.63 -13.98 -6.78
C LYS A 142 12.62 -14.75 -5.90
N TYR A 143 13.23 -14.07 -4.93
CA TYR A 143 14.18 -14.66 -4.00
C TYR A 143 13.49 -15.10 -2.71
N PRO A 144 14.11 -15.98 -1.90
CA PRO A 144 13.64 -16.26 -0.56
C PRO A 144 13.43 -14.98 0.24
N PHE A 145 12.39 -14.96 1.09
CA PHE A 145 11.99 -13.78 1.85
C PHE A 145 13.15 -13.12 2.63
N GLN A 146 14.02 -13.94 3.22
CA GLN A 146 15.16 -13.50 4.03
C GLN A 146 16.18 -12.67 3.24
N MET A 147 16.26 -12.86 1.92
CA MET A 147 17.13 -12.05 1.05
C MET A 147 16.58 -10.63 0.85
N ALA A 148 15.36 -10.33 1.30
CA ALA A 148 14.85 -8.97 1.31
C ALA A 148 15.42 -8.12 2.45
N GLU A 149 15.92 -8.74 3.53
CA GLU A 149 16.54 -8.07 4.68
C GLU A 149 15.65 -6.96 5.30
N ILE A 150 14.34 -7.22 5.34
CA ILE A 150 13.33 -6.25 5.81
C ILE A 150 12.83 -6.50 7.23
N GLU A 151 13.33 -7.54 7.90
CA GLU A 151 12.98 -7.91 9.28
C GLU A 151 13.02 -6.72 10.26
N PRO A 152 13.99 -5.79 10.20
CA PRO A 152 14.00 -4.61 11.07
C PRO A 152 12.74 -3.73 10.95
N TYR A 153 12.08 -3.74 9.79
CA TYR A 153 10.87 -2.95 9.52
C TYR A 153 9.58 -3.69 9.88
N LEU A 154 9.63 -5.01 10.11
CA LEU A 154 8.44 -5.82 10.41
C LEU A 154 8.10 -5.83 11.90
N LEU A 155 9.07 -5.52 12.77
CA LEU A 155 8.93 -5.60 14.23
C LEU A 155 8.10 -4.47 14.86
N GLY A 156 7.27 -3.80 14.07
CA GLY A 156 6.21 -2.91 14.54
C GLY A 156 6.63 -2.05 15.72
N ASN A 157 7.69 -1.24 15.56
CA ASN A 157 7.90 -0.18 16.52
C ASN A 157 6.65 0.71 16.43
N LYS A 158 5.81 0.68 17.47
CA LYS A 158 4.62 1.53 17.67
C LYS A 158 4.93 3.03 17.69
N SER A 159 6.10 3.45 17.21
CA SER A 159 6.40 4.79 16.77
C SER A 159 6.07 4.86 15.27
N ASN A 160 4.84 5.27 14.94
CA ASN A 160 4.52 5.75 13.60
C ASN A 160 5.67 6.64 13.09
N PRO A 161 6.33 6.33 11.96
CA PRO A 161 6.95 7.38 11.19
C PRO A 161 5.80 8.12 10.50
N SER A 162 5.24 9.11 11.22
CA SER A 162 4.72 10.31 10.57
C SER A 162 5.81 10.79 9.60
N PRO A 163 5.47 11.35 8.40
CA PRO A 163 6.43 11.77 7.39
C PRO A 163 7.71 12.30 8.04
N THR A 164 8.83 11.63 7.78
CA THR A 164 10.14 11.92 8.38
C THR A 164 10.69 13.22 7.80
N VAL A 165 10.02 14.33 8.12
CA VAL A 165 10.70 15.59 8.34
C VAL A 165 11.53 15.36 9.61
N PRO A 166 12.85 15.56 9.59
CA PRO A 166 13.71 15.38 10.76
C PRO A 166 13.04 16.00 11.98
N LYS A 167 13.03 15.29 13.11
CA LYS A 167 12.37 15.76 14.34
C LYS A 167 12.77 17.21 14.65
N GLY A 168 14.03 17.58 14.44
CA GLY A 168 14.50 18.96 14.57
C GLY A 168 13.79 19.95 13.64
N GLU A 169 13.60 19.61 12.36
CA GLU A 169 13.01 20.51 11.36
C GLU A 169 11.49 20.71 11.57
N ILE A 170 10.76 19.71 12.08
CA ILE A 170 9.35 19.89 12.51
C ILE A 170 9.28 20.79 13.75
N TYR A 171 10.13 20.54 14.74
CA TYR A 171 10.16 21.34 15.96
C TYR A 171 10.50 22.80 15.65
N GLU A 172 11.47 23.06 14.77
CA GLU A 172 11.83 24.41 14.33
C GLU A 172 10.67 25.11 13.61
N LYS A 173 9.99 24.42 12.68
CA LYS A 173 8.83 24.99 11.97
C LYS A 173 7.65 25.26 12.91
N ALA A 174 7.35 24.31 13.81
CA ALA A 174 6.28 24.47 14.80
C ALA A 174 6.61 25.61 15.78
N TRP A 175 7.86 25.72 16.21
CA TRP A 175 8.33 26.79 17.10
C TRP A 175 8.24 28.16 16.43
N ASP A 176 8.70 28.30 15.19
CA ASP A 176 8.60 29.55 14.42
C ASP A 176 7.14 30.02 14.26
N ILE A 177 6.23 29.08 13.99
CA ILE A 177 4.79 29.37 13.91
C ILE A 177 4.25 29.86 15.27
N LEU A 178 4.60 29.18 16.37
CA LEU A 178 4.14 29.56 17.71
C LEU A 178 4.68 30.93 18.12
N VAL A 179 5.94 31.22 17.82
CA VAL A 179 6.55 32.54 18.09
C VAL A 179 5.83 33.63 17.30
N LYS A 180 5.59 33.43 16.00
CA LYS A 180 4.82 34.39 15.18
C LYS A 180 3.39 34.58 15.68
N ALA A 181 2.78 33.51 16.20
CA ALA A 181 1.41 33.54 16.71
C ALA A 181 1.26 34.34 18.02
N LEU A 182 2.34 34.58 18.78
CA LEU A 182 2.32 35.46 19.95
C LEU A 182 2.02 36.93 19.60
N ASP A 183 2.38 37.35 18.39
CA ASP A 183 2.16 38.72 17.89
C ASP A 183 0.88 38.84 17.04
N SER A 184 0.06 37.78 16.96
CA SER A 184 -1.21 37.80 16.21
C SER A 184 -2.15 38.88 16.74
N GLU A 185 -2.92 39.54 15.88
CA GLU A 185 -3.94 40.53 16.30
C GLU A 185 -5.11 39.86 17.07
N GLU A 186 -5.31 38.55 16.87
CA GLU A 186 -6.36 37.78 17.51
C GLU A 186 -5.93 37.24 18.90
N GLU A 187 -6.61 37.70 19.94
CA GLU A 187 -6.29 37.37 21.34
C GLU A 187 -6.29 35.86 21.63
N HIS A 188 -7.25 35.12 21.07
CA HIS A 188 -7.35 33.69 21.28
C HIS A 188 -6.15 32.93 20.69
N ILE A 189 -5.61 33.38 19.55
CA ILE A 189 -4.42 32.79 18.93
C ILE A 189 -3.19 33.08 19.80
N ARG A 190 -3.05 34.30 20.32
CA ARG A 190 -1.95 34.65 21.24
C ARG A 190 -1.97 33.80 22.52
N VAL A 191 -3.15 33.63 23.13
CA VAL A 191 -3.30 32.84 24.37
C VAL A 191 -3.00 31.35 24.12
N LEU A 192 -3.45 30.80 22.99
CA LEU A 192 -3.14 29.42 22.60
C LEU A 192 -1.63 29.22 22.39
N ALA A 193 -0.98 30.14 21.69
CA ALA A 193 0.46 30.10 21.46
C ALA A 193 1.26 30.18 22.78
N ALA A 194 0.90 31.11 23.67
CA ALA A 194 1.54 31.25 24.99
C ALA A 194 1.37 30.00 25.86
N SER A 195 0.18 29.39 25.86
CA SER A 195 -0.12 28.15 26.59
C SER A 195 0.67 26.95 26.04
N ALA A 196 0.84 26.87 24.71
CA ALA A 196 1.61 25.82 24.06
C ALA A 196 3.11 25.94 24.39
N ILE A 197 3.67 27.15 24.37
CA ILE A 197 5.08 27.43 24.72
C ILE A 197 5.37 27.19 26.21
N TRP A 198 4.43 27.52 27.10
CA TRP A 198 4.63 27.29 28.54
C TRP A 198 4.71 25.80 28.90
N LYS A 199 4.07 24.93 28.11
CA LYS A 199 3.99 23.48 28.37
C LYS A 199 5.09 22.68 27.67
N SER A 200 5.84 23.29 26.74
CA SER A 200 6.98 22.68 26.04
C SER A 200 8.26 22.82 26.85
#